data_AF-A0A2G1ZVY1-F1
#
_entry.id   AF-A0A2G1ZVY1-F1
#
_cell.length_a   1.000
_cell.length_b   1.000
_cell.length_c   1.000
_cell.angle_alpha   90.00
_cell.angle_beta   90.00
_cell.angle_gamma   90.00
#
_symmetry.space_group_name_H-M   'P 1'
#
loop_
_entity.id
_entity.type
_entity.pdbx_description
1 polymer ?
#
loop_
_entity_poly.entity_id
_entity_poly.type
_entity_poly.pdbx_seq_one_letter_code
_entity_poly.pdbx_strand_id
1 'polypeptide(L)'
;MIKNVAIAGLTLAALGVAGTVAAQLSAEELHAQSVELAKANAGTLYKGFGAIGAGLAVMGGAIGIGLIGKGAVESIARQPDAAGPIATNMILTAALVEGATLFAVVVGLLVAIG
;
A
#
# COMPACT_ATOMS: atom_id res chain seq x y z
N MET A 1 -11.99 14.27 13.58
CA MET A 1 -13.40 13.86 13.39
C MET A 1 -13.88 13.98 11.94
N ILE A 2 -13.34 14.92 11.14
CA ILE A 2 -13.74 15.13 9.73
C ILE A 2 -13.39 13.95 8.79
N LYS A 3 -12.31 13.20 9.04
CA LYS A 3 -11.88 12.08 8.17
C LYS A 3 -12.82 10.85 8.26
N ASN A 4 -13.43 10.59 9.41
CA ASN A 4 -14.37 9.46 9.56
C ASN A 4 -15.75 9.78 8.98
N VAL A 5 -16.15 11.05 8.98
CA VAL A 5 -17.40 11.52 8.36
C VAL A 5 -17.33 11.45 6.84
N ALA A 6 -16.17 11.71 6.23
CA ALA A 6 -15.97 11.53 4.79
C ALA A 6 -16.05 10.06 4.36
N ILE A 7 -15.48 9.14 5.15
CA ILE A 7 -15.56 7.70 4.88
C ILE A 7 -16.99 7.18 5.07
N ALA A 8 -17.71 7.62 6.11
CA ALA A 8 -19.11 7.26 6.35
C ALA A 8 -20.07 7.84 5.27
N GLY A 9 -19.79 9.05 4.77
CA GLY A 9 -20.52 9.63 3.63
C GLY A 9 -20.28 8.87 2.32
N LEU A 10 -19.06 8.34 2.13
CA LEU A 10 -18.69 7.52 0.97
C LEU A 10 -19.34 6.13 1.01
N THR A 11 -19.51 5.52 2.20
CA THR A 11 -20.29 4.28 2.35
C THR A 11 -21.80 4.50 2.19
N LEU A 12 -22.32 5.68 2.54
CA LEU A 12 -23.74 6.00 2.39
C LEU A 12 -24.12 6.30 0.94
N ALA A 13 -23.20 6.88 0.15
CA ALA A 13 -23.37 7.04 -1.30
C ALA A 13 -23.44 5.69 -2.04
N ALA A 14 -22.79 4.64 -1.52
CA ALA A 14 -22.78 3.32 -2.14
C ALA A 14 -24.08 2.50 -1.95
N LEU A 15 -24.97 2.87 -1.02
CA LEU A 15 -26.18 2.08 -0.72
C LEU A 15 -27.53 2.83 -0.85
N GLY A 16 -27.56 4.14 -1.14
CA GLY A 16 -28.75 4.93 -0.78
C GLY A 16 -29.33 5.94 -1.77
N VAL A 17 -28.80 6.12 -2.98
CA VAL A 17 -29.29 7.19 -3.90
C VAL A 17 -29.59 6.65 -5.31
N ALA A 18 -30.20 5.47 -5.40
CA ALA A 18 -30.74 4.96 -6.67
C ALA A 18 -32.27 4.79 -6.66
N GLY A 19 -32.91 4.81 -5.49
CA GLY A 19 -34.31 4.38 -5.35
C GLY A 19 -35.38 5.41 -5.70
N THR A 20 -35.11 6.72 -5.62
CA THR A 20 -36.15 7.76 -5.76
C THR A 20 -36.10 8.55 -7.07
N VAL A 21 -35.14 8.27 -7.97
CA VAL A 21 -35.02 8.92 -9.29
C VAL A 21 -35.29 7.92 -10.45
N ALA A 22 -35.82 6.74 -10.17
CA ALA A 22 -36.11 5.73 -11.20
C ALA A 22 -37.36 6.04 -12.05
N ALA A 23 -38.10 7.11 -11.74
CA ALA A 23 -39.36 7.42 -12.43
C ALA A 23 -39.19 8.28 -13.70
N GLN A 24 -37.98 8.74 -14.06
CA GLN A 24 -37.84 9.78 -15.09
C GLN A 24 -36.62 9.74 -16.01
N LEU A 25 -35.87 8.63 -16.11
CA LEU A 25 -34.73 8.52 -17.03
C LEU A 25 -34.92 7.41 -18.07
N SER A 26 -34.46 7.68 -19.30
CA SER A 26 -34.52 6.77 -20.44
C SER A 26 -33.50 5.61 -20.31
N ALA A 27 -33.78 4.46 -20.94
CA ALA A 27 -32.97 3.24 -20.80
C ALA A 27 -31.50 3.39 -21.25
N GLU A 28 -31.19 4.36 -22.11
CA GLU A 28 -29.82 4.69 -22.55
C GLU A 28 -29.01 5.38 -21.44
N GLU A 29 -29.64 6.20 -20.61
CA GLU A 29 -28.97 6.94 -19.53
C GLU A 29 -28.63 6.02 -18.34
N LEU A 30 -29.46 4.99 -18.08
CA LEU A 30 -29.17 3.96 -17.07
C LEU A 30 -27.90 3.16 -17.41
N HIS A 31 -27.65 2.90 -18.71
CA HIS A 31 -26.45 2.20 -19.16
C HIS A 31 -25.21 3.10 -19.06
N ALA A 32 -25.32 4.36 -19.46
CA ALA A 32 -24.24 5.33 -19.30
C ALA A 32 -23.84 5.52 -17.82
N GLN A 33 -24.82 5.57 -16.92
CA GLN A 33 -24.60 5.76 -15.49
C GLN A 33 -24.02 4.52 -14.79
N SER A 34 -24.42 3.32 -15.17
CA SER A 34 -23.84 2.08 -14.64
C SER A 34 -22.38 1.86 -15.07
N VAL A 35 -22.02 2.29 -16.29
CA VAL A 35 -20.63 2.28 -16.78
C VAL A 35 -19.76 3.29 -16.04
N GLU A 36 -20.30 4.46 -15.69
CA GLU A 36 -19.58 5.50 -14.94
C GLU A 36 -19.29 5.04 -13.49
N LEU A 37 -20.30 4.46 -12.81
CA LEU A 37 -20.14 3.87 -11.49
C LEU A 37 -19.14 2.70 -11.49
N ALA A 38 -19.15 1.85 -12.53
CA ALA A 38 -18.19 0.77 -12.68
C ALA A 38 -16.74 1.29 -12.82
N LYS A 39 -16.53 2.38 -13.56
CA LYS A 39 -15.23 3.05 -13.68
C LYS A 39 -14.79 3.69 -12.36
N ALA A 40 -15.70 4.33 -11.63
CA ALA A 40 -15.42 4.90 -10.31
C ALA A 40 -15.01 3.82 -9.28
N ASN A 41 -15.68 2.67 -9.30
CA ASN A 41 -15.37 1.53 -8.43
C ASN A 41 -14.05 0.85 -8.80
N ALA A 42 -13.80 0.60 -10.10
CA ALA A 42 -12.50 0.14 -10.57
C ALA A 42 -11.38 1.11 -10.15
N GLY A 43 -11.70 2.41 -10.18
CA GLY A 43 -10.91 3.50 -9.67
C GLY A 43 -10.42 3.32 -8.24
N THR A 44 -11.37 3.07 -7.36
CA THR A 44 -11.13 2.89 -5.93
C THR A 44 -10.38 1.60 -5.63
N LEU A 45 -10.67 0.53 -6.37
CA LEU A 45 -10.02 -0.77 -6.18
C LEU A 45 -8.54 -0.74 -6.55
N TYR A 46 -8.15 -0.11 -7.66
CA TYR A 46 -6.72 -0.04 -8.04
C TYR A 46 -5.89 0.70 -7.00
N LYS A 47 -6.43 1.78 -6.41
CA LYS A 47 -5.78 2.54 -5.33
C LYS A 47 -5.59 1.68 -4.09
N GLY A 48 -6.61 0.88 -3.75
CA GLY A 48 -6.55 -0.08 -2.65
C GLY A 48 -5.42 -1.09 -2.81
N PHE A 49 -5.21 -1.63 -4.03
CA PHE A 49 -4.10 -2.54 -4.30
C PHE A 49 -2.72 -1.87 -4.18
N GLY A 50 -2.60 -0.58 -4.53
CA GLY A 50 -1.37 0.20 -4.32
C GLY A 50 -0.98 0.28 -2.83
N ALA A 51 -1.95 0.56 -1.96
CA ALA A 51 -1.73 0.60 -0.50
C ALA A 51 -1.35 -0.77 0.07
N ILE A 52 -2.01 -1.84 -0.38
CA ILE A 52 -1.68 -3.22 0.03
C ILE A 52 -0.26 -3.59 -0.43
N GLY A 53 0.09 -3.28 -1.68
CA GLY A 53 1.43 -3.53 -2.22
C GLY A 53 2.53 -2.82 -1.42
N ALA A 54 2.31 -1.56 -1.03
CA ALA A 54 3.23 -0.83 -0.16
C ALA A 54 3.38 -1.49 1.22
N GLY A 55 2.27 -1.95 1.83
CA GLY A 55 2.32 -2.67 3.11
C GLY A 55 3.11 -3.98 3.04
N LEU A 56 2.92 -4.76 1.97
CA LEU A 56 3.67 -6.00 1.74
C LEU A 56 5.16 -5.73 1.52
N ALA A 57 5.51 -4.68 0.79
CA ALA A 57 6.91 -4.27 0.60
C ALA A 57 7.60 -3.98 1.95
N VAL A 58 6.94 -3.22 2.83
CA VAL A 58 7.46 -2.92 4.18
C VAL A 58 7.66 -4.20 4.99
N MET A 59 6.72 -5.15 4.96
CA MET A 59 6.90 -6.42 5.66
C MET A 59 8.11 -7.20 5.14
N GLY A 60 8.30 -7.24 3.82
CA GLY A 60 9.46 -7.87 3.20
C GLY A 60 10.78 -7.23 3.65
N GLY A 61 10.87 -5.89 3.62
CA GLY A 61 12.04 -5.15 4.07
C GLY A 61 12.34 -5.35 5.55
N ALA A 62 11.32 -5.31 6.41
CA ALA A 62 11.45 -5.52 7.85
C ALA A 62 12.01 -6.91 8.18
N ILE A 63 11.51 -7.96 7.52
CA ILE A 63 12.01 -9.32 7.70
C ILE A 63 13.46 -9.43 7.21
N GLY A 64 13.76 -8.88 6.02
CA GLY A 64 15.11 -8.93 5.44
C GLY A 64 16.16 -8.27 6.34
N ILE A 65 15.89 -7.02 6.78
CA ILE A 65 16.79 -6.28 7.67
C ILE A 65 16.90 -6.96 9.04
N GLY A 66 15.79 -7.49 9.58
CA GLY A 66 15.80 -8.22 10.85
C GLY A 66 16.70 -9.46 10.82
N LEU A 67 16.68 -10.22 9.73
CA LEU A 67 17.55 -11.39 9.54
C LEU A 67 19.02 -10.99 9.37
N ILE A 68 19.30 -9.92 8.62
CA ILE A 68 20.65 -9.36 8.46
C ILE A 68 21.20 -8.93 9.82
N GLY A 69 20.44 -8.16 10.59
CA GLY A 69 20.81 -7.69 11.93
C GLY A 69 21.07 -8.84 12.89
N LYS A 70 20.18 -9.83 12.93
CA LYS A 70 20.35 -11.05 13.74
C LYS A 70 21.66 -11.77 13.39
N GLY A 71 21.91 -12.02 12.11
CA GLY A 71 23.11 -12.72 11.66
C GLY A 71 24.39 -11.95 12.01
N ALA A 72 24.35 -10.62 11.90
CA ALA A 72 25.47 -9.77 12.27
C ALA A 72 25.76 -9.82 13.78
N VAL A 73 24.76 -9.64 14.65
CA VAL A 73 24.99 -9.64 16.11
C VAL A 73 25.48 -11.00 16.61
N GLU A 74 24.95 -12.10 16.09
CA GLU A 74 25.44 -13.45 16.43
C GLU A 74 26.88 -13.68 15.96
N SER A 75 27.25 -13.16 14.79
CA SER A 75 28.61 -13.29 14.25
C SER A 75 29.60 -12.44 15.05
N ILE A 76 29.23 -11.22 15.43
CA ILE A 76 30.03 -10.32 16.27
C ILE A 76 30.26 -10.96 17.65
N ALA A 77 29.23 -11.58 18.24
CA ALA A 77 29.37 -12.25 19.54
C ALA A 77 30.36 -13.43 19.49
N ARG A 78 30.46 -14.13 18.36
CA ARG A 78 31.40 -15.25 18.15
C ARG A 78 32.80 -14.79 17.77
N GLN A 79 32.92 -13.65 17.08
CA GLN A 79 34.18 -13.12 16.56
C GLN A 79 34.26 -11.60 16.79
N PRO A 80 34.55 -11.16 18.04
CA PRO A 80 34.57 -9.74 18.38
C PRO A 80 35.64 -8.95 17.62
N ASP A 81 36.76 -9.60 17.26
CA ASP A 81 37.85 -8.97 16.50
C ASP A 81 37.42 -8.58 15.07
N ALA A 82 36.40 -9.24 14.52
CA ALA A 82 35.84 -8.96 13.20
C ALA A 82 34.62 -8.02 13.24
N ALA A 83 34.33 -7.39 14.38
CA ALA A 83 33.10 -6.62 14.57
C ALA A 83 32.92 -5.47 13.57
N GLY A 84 33.99 -4.70 13.31
CA GLY A 84 33.97 -3.58 12.37
C GLY A 84 33.60 -4.00 10.94
N PRO A 85 34.31 -4.97 10.33
CA PRO A 85 33.96 -5.52 9.03
C PRO A 85 32.54 -6.10 8.95
N ILE A 86 32.10 -6.85 9.97
CA ILE A 86 30.74 -7.43 10.00
C ILE A 86 29.68 -6.32 10.03
N ALA A 87 29.85 -5.31 10.88
CA ALA A 87 28.93 -4.17 10.96
C ALA A 87 28.87 -3.38 9.64
N THR A 88 30.01 -3.21 8.97
CA THR A 88 30.08 -2.52 7.67
C THR A 88 29.29 -3.28 6.60
N ASN A 89 29.48 -4.60 6.51
CA ASN A 89 28.75 -5.44 5.56
C ASN A 89 27.25 -5.53 5.91
N MET A 90 26.90 -5.54 7.20
CA MET A 90 25.52 -5.48 7.67
C MET A 90 24.82 -4.21 7.20
N ILE A 91 25.45 -3.03 7.37
CA ILE A 91 24.88 -1.75 6.95
C ILE A 91 24.75 -1.70 5.43
N LEU A 92 25.77 -2.14 4.68
CA LEU A 92 25.71 -2.16 3.22
C LEU A 92 24.56 -3.02 2.69
N THR A 93 24.41 -4.24 3.23
CA THR A 93 23.33 -5.15 2.84
C THR A 93 21.96 -4.63 3.29
N ALA A 94 21.85 -4.08 4.49
CA ALA A 94 20.63 -3.44 4.98
C ALA A 94 20.21 -2.26 4.08
N ALA A 95 21.16 -1.41 3.68
CA ALA A 95 20.89 -0.27 2.80
C ALA A 95 20.40 -0.69 1.40
N LEU A 96 20.92 -1.81 0.85
CA LEU A 96 20.43 -2.34 -0.43
C LEU A 96 18.98 -2.85 -0.31
N VAL A 97 18.66 -3.54 0.79
CA VAL A 97 17.29 -3.98 1.07
C VAL A 97 16.36 -2.80 1.30
N GLU A 98 16.80 -1.79 2.04
CA GLU A 98 16.03 -0.58 2.31
C GLU A 98 15.78 0.23 1.02
N GLY A 99 16.78 0.36 0.15
CA GLY A 99 16.63 1.01 -1.16
C GLY A 99 15.56 0.34 -2.03
N ALA A 100 15.56 -1.00 -2.12
CA ALA A 100 14.55 -1.74 -2.86
C ALA A 100 13.15 -1.63 -2.20
N THR A 101 13.10 -1.67 -0.87
CA THR A 101 11.85 -1.55 -0.09
C THR A 101 11.21 -0.18 -0.28
N LEU A 102 11.99 0.90 -0.13
CA LEU A 102 11.48 2.26 -0.30
C LEU A 102 11.04 2.51 -1.74
N PHE A 103 11.74 1.98 -2.74
CA PHE A 103 11.30 2.06 -4.12
C PHE A 103 9.91 1.43 -4.32
N ALA A 104 9.70 0.21 -3.80
CA ALA A 104 8.41 -0.46 -3.88
C ALA A 104 7.29 0.30 -3.13
N VAL A 105 7.60 0.87 -1.96
CA VAL A 105 6.65 1.71 -1.21
C VAL A 105 6.28 2.96 -1.99
N VAL A 106 7.24 3.63 -2.63
CA VAL A 106 6.98 4.81 -3.46
C VAL A 106 6.09 4.45 -4.66
N VAL A 107 6.35 3.34 -5.34
CA VAL A 107 5.48 2.87 -6.43
C VAL A 107 4.06 2.60 -5.93
N GLY A 108 3.91 1.90 -4.80
CA GLY A 108 2.60 1.65 -4.19
C GLY A 108 1.88 2.94 -3.78
N LEU A 109 2.62 3.91 -3.25
CA LEU A 109 2.09 5.24 -2.91
C LEU A 109 1.61 5.98 -4.16
N LEU A 110 2.41 6.00 -5.23
CA LEU A 110 2.05 6.64 -6.49
C LEU A 110 0.78 6.04 -7.09
N VAL A 111 0.61 4.72 -7.03
CA VAL A 111 -0.63 4.04 -7.46
C VAL A 111 -1.82 4.39 -6.56
N ALA A 112 -1.58 4.58 -5.26
CA ALA A 112 -2.63 4.92 -4.31
C ALA A 112 -3.12 6.37 -4.43
N ILE A 113 -2.24 7.32 -4.79
CA ILE A 113 -2.56 8.75 -4.84
C ILE A 113 -2.82 9.28 -6.25
N GLY A 114 -2.16 8.73 -7.27
CA GLY A 114 -2.37 9.04 -8.69
C GLY A 114 -3.76 8.63 -9.15
#